data_AF-A0A5P9HGN4-F1
#
_entry.id   AF-A0A5P9HGN4-F1
#
_cell.length_a   1.000
_cell.length_b   1.000
_cell.length_c   1.000
_cell.angle_alpha   90.00
_cell.angle_beta   90.00
_cell.angle_gamma   90.00
#
_symmetry.space_group_name_H-M   'P 1'
#
loop_
_entity.id
_entity.type
_entity.pdbx_description
1 polymer ?
#
loop_
_entity_poly.entity_id
_entity_poly.type
_entity_poly.pdbx_seq_one_letter_code
_entity_poly.pdbx_strand_id
1 'polypeptide(L)'
;MPIHEGWLTGARRVPSPNHNARPEGEVSLLVLHSISLPPGEFGGDDIERLFTNRLDPDRHPFFAGIAGLRVSAHLLIRRDGECVQFVPFHERAWHAGRSRWRDGEVEREGLNDFSVGIELEGDEVSPYTAAQYAALARATRALLAGYPAMTASRITSHARVAPLRKTDPGPAFDWAFFRQRLAATDIFS
;
A
#
# COMPACT_ATOMS: atom_id res chain seq x y z
N MET A 1 3.01 8.55 -14.56
CA MET A 1 1.61 8.09 -14.64
C MET A 1 0.75 9.08 -13.88
N PRO A 2 -0.19 9.79 -14.52
CA PRO A 2 -1.07 10.72 -13.80
C PRO A 2 -2.15 9.98 -12.99
N ILE A 3 -2.76 10.69 -12.05
CA ILE A 3 -3.92 10.24 -11.28
C ILE A 3 -5.15 10.97 -11.84
N HIS A 4 -6.19 10.22 -12.20
CA HIS A 4 -7.47 10.76 -12.67
C HIS A 4 -8.59 10.29 -11.75
N GLU A 5 -9.30 11.23 -11.12
CA GLU A 5 -10.37 10.94 -10.17
C GLU A 5 -9.94 9.96 -9.06
N GLY A 6 -8.73 10.13 -8.54
CA GLY A 6 -8.14 9.23 -7.53
C GLY A 6 -7.62 7.90 -8.06
N TRP A 7 -7.77 7.59 -9.36
CA TRP A 7 -7.25 6.36 -9.95
C TRP A 7 -5.92 6.58 -10.65
N LEU A 8 -4.88 5.85 -10.24
CA LEU A 8 -3.62 5.73 -10.99
C LEU A 8 -3.84 5.24 -12.43
N THR A 9 -3.36 6.00 -13.42
CA THR A 9 -3.43 5.62 -14.83
C THR A 9 -2.60 4.36 -15.10
N GLY A 10 -3.19 3.40 -15.81
CA GLY A 10 -2.54 2.13 -16.17
C GLY A 10 -2.61 1.05 -15.10
N ALA A 11 -3.11 1.35 -13.90
CA ALA A 11 -3.40 0.32 -12.90
C ALA A 11 -4.71 -0.40 -13.24
N ARG A 12 -4.74 -1.73 -13.07
CA ARG A 12 -5.97 -2.52 -13.19
C ARG A 12 -6.88 -2.19 -12.01
N ARG A 13 -8.14 -1.84 -12.30
CA ARG A 13 -9.11 -1.46 -11.27
C ARG A 13 -9.87 -2.69 -10.80
N VAL A 14 -9.88 -2.91 -9.49
CA VAL A 14 -10.65 -3.97 -8.81
C VAL A 14 -11.35 -3.32 -7.62
N PRO A 15 -12.44 -2.57 -7.85
CA PRO A 15 -13.06 -1.77 -6.80
C PRO A 15 -13.43 -2.61 -5.59
N SER A 16 -12.88 -2.24 -4.43
CA SER A 16 -13.21 -2.86 -3.15
C SER A 16 -14.42 -2.16 -2.54
N PRO A 17 -15.33 -2.88 -1.85
CA PRO A 17 -16.35 -2.26 -1.01
C PRO A 17 -15.80 -1.77 0.34
N ASN A 18 -14.55 -2.11 0.70
CA ASN A 18 -13.94 -1.80 1.99
C ASN A 18 -13.28 -0.43 1.97
N HIS A 19 -14.07 0.63 1.81
CA HIS A 19 -13.61 2.01 1.97
C HIS A 19 -14.76 2.89 2.40
N ASN A 20 -14.45 4.13 2.75
CA ASN A 20 -15.44 5.18 2.99
C ASN A 20 -14.79 6.56 2.84
N ALA A 21 -15.58 7.63 2.97
CA ALA A 21 -15.04 8.98 2.92
C ALA A 21 -14.00 9.24 4.02
N ARG A 22 -12.95 9.98 3.67
CA ARG A 22 -11.99 10.53 4.65
C ARG A 22 -12.68 11.61 5.49
N PRO A 23 -12.49 11.66 6.82
CA PRO A 23 -13.16 12.65 7.67
C PRO A 23 -12.92 14.11 7.23
N GLU A 24 -11.68 14.43 6.84
CA GLU A 24 -11.26 15.78 6.45
C GLU A 24 -10.85 15.89 4.97
N GLY A 25 -10.97 14.80 4.20
CA GLY A 25 -10.49 14.76 2.82
C GLY A 25 -8.96 14.81 2.66
N GLU A 26 -8.19 14.82 3.75
CA GLU A 26 -6.73 14.92 3.72
C GLU A 26 -6.07 13.69 3.08
N VAL A 27 -5.09 13.92 2.21
CA VAL A 27 -4.19 12.87 1.70
C VAL A 27 -2.77 13.37 1.81
N SER A 28 -2.03 12.89 2.82
CA SER A 28 -0.73 13.49 3.17
C SER A 28 0.33 12.50 3.64
N LEU A 29 0.00 11.21 3.83
CA LEU A 29 0.94 10.19 4.27
C LEU A 29 0.92 8.99 3.33
N LEU A 30 2.09 8.47 2.97
CA LEU A 30 2.21 7.16 2.31
C LEU A 30 2.70 6.12 3.32
N VAL A 31 1.92 5.05 3.49
CA VAL A 31 2.29 3.88 4.30
C VAL A 31 2.56 2.70 3.38
N LEU A 32 3.78 2.18 3.44
CA LEU A 32 4.18 0.99 2.71
C LEU A 32 3.94 -0.26 3.55
N HIS A 33 3.40 -1.27 2.88
CA HIS A 33 3.02 -2.56 3.43
C HIS A 33 3.60 -3.69 2.58
N SER A 34 3.52 -4.91 3.11
CA SER A 34 3.74 -6.13 2.33
C SER A 34 2.73 -7.20 2.68
N ILE A 35 2.36 -7.99 1.69
CA ILE A 35 1.39 -9.06 1.83
C ILE A 35 1.69 -10.21 0.86
N SER A 36 1.51 -11.43 1.35
CA SER A 36 1.50 -12.67 0.56
C SER A 36 0.36 -13.54 1.08
N LEU A 37 -0.43 -14.12 0.17
CA LEU A 37 -1.53 -15.01 0.52
C LEU A 37 -1.57 -16.20 -0.45
N PRO A 38 -1.40 -17.44 0.04
CA PRO A 38 -0.99 -17.82 1.39
C PRO A 38 0.36 -17.19 1.84
N PRO A 39 0.67 -17.14 3.14
CA PRO A 39 1.91 -16.53 3.63
C PRO A 39 3.16 -17.13 2.97
N GLY A 40 4.00 -16.28 2.39
CA GLY A 40 5.22 -16.70 1.67
C GLY A 40 4.98 -17.22 0.25
N GLU A 41 3.71 -17.30 -0.19
CA GLU A 41 3.35 -17.63 -1.56
C GLU A 41 2.99 -16.38 -2.36
N PHE A 42 3.45 -16.35 -3.62
CA PHE A 42 3.26 -15.23 -4.52
C PHE A 42 2.58 -15.69 -5.80
N GLY A 43 1.86 -14.79 -6.45
CA GLY A 43 1.01 -15.13 -7.58
C GLY A 43 -0.31 -15.75 -7.12
N GLY A 44 -1.36 -15.54 -7.92
CA GLY A 44 -2.73 -15.89 -7.54
C GLY A 44 -3.56 -14.66 -7.16
N ASP A 45 -4.84 -14.88 -6.83
CA ASP A 45 -5.85 -13.84 -6.65
C ASP A 45 -6.32 -13.65 -5.20
N ASP A 46 -5.73 -14.37 -4.24
CA ASP A 46 -6.22 -14.38 -2.86
C ASP A 46 -6.08 -13.03 -2.15
N ILE A 47 -5.05 -12.23 -2.46
CA ILE A 47 -4.93 -10.84 -1.99
C ILE A 47 -6.11 -9.99 -2.48
N GLU A 48 -6.43 -10.10 -3.78
CA GLU A 48 -7.57 -9.39 -4.35
C GLU A 48 -8.88 -9.84 -3.72
N ARG A 49 -9.02 -11.14 -3.47
CA ARG A 49 -10.20 -11.72 -2.80
C ARG A 49 -10.34 -11.24 -1.37
N LEU A 50 -9.26 -11.20 -0.59
CA LEU A 50 -9.28 -10.64 0.77
C LEU A 50 -9.75 -9.19 0.74
N PHE A 51 -9.13 -8.35 -0.10
CA PHE A 51 -9.48 -6.94 -0.19
C PHE A 51 -10.88 -6.67 -0.77
N THR A 52 -11.53 -7.68 -1.36
CA THR A 52 -12.89 -7.57 -1.92
C THR A 52 -13.94 -8.39 -1.17
N ASN A 53 -13.63 -8.91 0.04
CA ASN A 53 -14.52 -9.77 0.83
C ASN A 53 -14.98 -11.06 0.12
N ARG A 54 -14.10 -11.62 -0.72
CA ARG A 54 -14.34 -12.84 -1.53
C ARG A 54 -13.37 -13.98 -1.20
N LEU A 55 -12.58 -13.85 -0.14
CA LEU A 55 -11.64 -14.88 0.26
C LEU A 55 -12.42 -16.09 0.80
N ASP A 56 -12.17 -17.25 0.20
CA ASP A 56 -12.79 -18.50 0.62
C ASP A 56 -11.99 -19.08 1.80
N PRO A 57 -12.59 -19.22 3.01
CA PRO A 57 -11.89 -19.69 4.20
C PRO A 57 -11.41 -21.14 4.08
N ASP A 58 -12.01 -21.95 3.19
CA ASP A 58 -11.74 -23.38 3.07
C ASP A 58 -10.60 -23.69 2.08
N ARG A 59 -10.14 -22.70 1.28
CA ARG A 59 -9.06 -22.89 0.30
C ARG A 59 -7.69 -23.09 0.91
N HIS A 60 -7.45 -22.58 2.12
CA HIS A 60 -6.17 -22.71 2.81
C HIS A 60 -6.35 -22.54 4.33
N PRO A 61 -5.68 -23.31 5.20
CA PRO A 61 -5.86 -23.23 6.65
C PRO A 61 -5.68 -21.83 7.25
N PHE A 62 -4.79 -21.02 6.67
CA PHE A 62 -4.56 -19.63 7.08
C PHE A 62 -5.79 -18.73 6.83
N PHE A 63 -6.59 -19.01 5.79
CA PHE A 63 -7.66 -18.12 5.34
C PHE A 63 -8.85 -18.09 6.30
N ALA A 64 -9.13 -19.19 7.01
CA ALA A 64 -10.19 -19.24 8.02
C ALA A 64 -10.06 -18.11 9.07
N GLY A 65 -8.83 -17.74 9.44
CA GLY A 65 -8.58 -16.67 10.42
C GLY A 65 -8.73 -15.25 9.88
N ILE A 66 -8.75 -15.06 8.55
CA ILE A 66 -8.71 -13.73 7.92
C ILE A 66 -9.88 -13.45 6.97
N ALA A 67 -10.63 -14.46 6.52
CA ALA A 67 -11.70 -14.31 5.54
C ALA A 67 -12.84 -13.39 6.00
N GLY A 68 -13.07 -13.30 7.32
CA GLY A 68 -14.05 -12.39 7.91
C GLY A 68 -13.56 -10.94 8.10
N LEU A 69 -12.27 -10.66 7.85
CA LEU A 69 -11.72 -9.32 7.99
C LEU A 69 -12.23 -8.41 6.88
N ARG A 70 -12.58 -7.18 7.26
CA ARG A 70 -12.89 -6.10 6.31
C ARG A 70 -11.69 -5.17 6.22
N VAL A 71 -10.83 -5.44 5.25
CA VAL A 71 -9.58 -4.70 5.03
C VAL A 71 -9.40 -4.41 3.54
N SER A 72 -8.61 -3.39 3.24
CA SER A 72 -8.24 -3.02 1.87
C SER A 72 -6.98 -2.17 1.91
N ALA A 73 -6.29 -2.09 0.77
CA ALA A 73 -5.29 -1.07 0.50
C ALA A 73 -5.75 -0.24 -0.71
N HIS A 74 -5.04 0.85 -1.02
CA HIS A 74 -5.33 1.58 -2.25
C HIS A 74 -4.75 0.85 -3.45
N LEU A 75 -3.50 0.40 -3.34
CA LEU A 75 -2.76 -0.21 -4.44
C LEU A 75 -2.01 -1.47 -3.96
N LEU A 76 -2.06 -2.54 -4.75
CA LEU A 76 -1.15 -3.67 -4.69
C LEU A 76 -0.19 -3.60 -5.88
N ILE A 77 1.09 -3.83 -5.61
CA ILE A 77 2.13 -3.98 -6.63
C ILE A 77 2.63 -5.43 -6.58
N ARG A 78 2.28 -6.19 -7.61
CA ARG A 78 2.68 -7.60 -7.77
C ARG A 78 4.16 -7.78 -8.01
N ARG A 79 4.65 -9.01 -7.88
CA ARG A 79 6.07 -9.37 -8.11
C ARG A 79 6.59 -8.92 -9.48
N ASP A 80 5.76 -8.95 -10.51
CA ASP A 80 6.08 -8.53 -11.88
C ASP A 80 5.96 -7.01 -12.11
N GLY A 81 5.52 -6.25 -11.10
CA GLY A 81 5.27 -4.81 -11.18
C GLY A 81 3.87 -4.43 -11.66
N GLU A 82 2.94 -5.39 -11.85
CA GLU A 82 1.53 -5.08 -12.11
C GLU A 82 0.97 -4.26 -10.93
N CYS A 83 0.34 -3.13 -11.27
CA CYS A 83 -0.39 -2.30 -10.31
C CYS A 83 -1.87 -2.66 -10.34
N VAL A 84 -2.41 -3.14 -9.22
CA VAL A 84 -3.83 -3.40 -9.01
C VAL A 84 -4.37 -2.41 -7.98
N GLN A 85 -5.42 -1.68 -8.31
CA GLN A 85 -5.94 -0.61 -7.46
C GLN A 85 -7.36 -0.95 -7.01
N PHE A 86 -7.61 -0.81 -5.71
CA PHE A 86 -8.87 -1.21 -5.09
C PHE A 86 -9.72 -0.03 -4.65
N VAL A 87 -9.08 1.05 -4.23
CA VAL A 87 -9.73 2.23 -3.65
C VAL A 87 -9.13 3.48 -4.30
N PRO A 88 -9.96 4.45 -4.76
CA PRO A 88 -9.45 5.74 -5.22
C PRO A 88 -8.61 6.42 -4.13
N PHE A 89 -7.49 7.05 -4.47
CA PHE A 89 -6.59 7.65 -3.46
C PHE A 89 -7.23 8.75 -2.60
N HIS A 90 -8.31 9.39 -3.04
CA HIS A 90 -9.04 10.40 -2.25
C HIS A 90 -10.03 9.78 -1.24
N GLU A 91 -10.34 8.49 -1.37
CA GLU A 91 -11.16 7.72 -0.42
C GLU A 91 -10.29 7.09 0.68
N ARG A 92 -10.91 6.69 1.78
CA ARG A 92 -10.24 6.04 2.92
C ARG A 92 -10.27 4.52 2.78
N ALA A 93 -9.15 3.91 2.39
CA ALA A 93 -8.96 2.46 2.51
C ALA A 93 -8.71 2.04 3.97
N TRP A 94 -8.84 0.74 4.27
CA TRP A 94 -8.74 0.18 5.63
C TRP A 94 -7.49 -0.70 5.79
N HIS A 95 -6.30 -0.09 5.84
CA HIS A 95 -5.01 -0.80 5.80
C HIS A 95 -4.18 -0.70 7.09
N ALA A 96 -4.21 0.44 7.80
CA ALA A 96 -3.30 0.70 8.92
C ALA A 96 -3.81 0.17 10.28
N GLY A 97 -5.13 -0.02 10.43
CA GLY A 97 -5.75 -0.38 11.72
C GLY A 97 -5.38 0.60 12.85
N ARG A 98 -5.28 0.10 14.09
CA ARG A 98 -4.76 0.90 15.23
C ARG A 98 -3.31 1.31 14.97
N SER A 99 -3.09 2.59 14.76
CA SER A 99 -1.81 3.13 14.27
C SER A 99 -1.59 4.55 14.79
N ARG A 100 -0.31 4.91 14.95
CA ARG A 100 0.14 6.26 15.33
C ARG A 100 1.45 6.60 14.62
N TRP A 101 1.69 7.88 14.35
CA TRP A 101 2.90 8.35 13.68
C TRP A 101 3.24 9.78 14.12
N ARG A 102 4.54 10.09 14.20
CA ARG A 102 5.03 11.43 14.52
C ARG A 102 5.31 12.21 13.25
N ASP A 103 4.56 13.29 13.09
CA ASP A 103 4.66 14.26 12.01
C ASP A 103 5.39 15.50 12.55
N GLY A 104 6.72 15.44 12.53
CA GLY A 104 7.54 16.38 13.30
C GLY A 104 7.30 16.19 14.81
N GLU A 105 6.82 17.24 15.48
CA GLU A 105 6.54 17.22 16.93
C GLU A 105 5.11 16.73 17.25
N VAL A 106 4.23 16.62 16.24
CA VAL A 106 2.83 16.24 16.42
C VAL A 106 2.66 14.73 16.31
N GLU A 107 2.05 14.12 17.31
CA GLU A 107 1.61 12.72 17.22
C GLU A 107 0.22 12.66 16.57
N ARG A 108 0.09 11.84 15.53
CA ARG A 108 -1.16 11.60 14.80
C ARG A 108 -1.57 10.15 14.96
N GLU A 109 -2.86 9.90 15.15
CA GLU A 109 -3.44 8.55 15.26
C GLU A 109 -4.46 8.32 14.15
N GLY A 110 -4.92 7.07 13.99
CA GLY A 110 -5.99 6.76 13.03
C GLY A 110 -5.57 6.97 11.57
N LEU A 111 -4.36 6.51 11.21
CA LEU A 111 -3.69 6.93 9.97
C LEU A 111 -4.46 6.65 8.68
N ASN A 112 -5.42 5.72 8.66
CA ASN A 112 -6.29 5.55 7.49
C ASN A 112 -6.90 6.89 7.06
N ASP A 113 -7.24 7.77 8.00
CA ASP A 113 -7.93 9.04 7.73
C ASP A 113 -7.19 9.95 6.75
N PHE A 114 -5.85 9.92 6.75
CA PHE A 114 -5.02 10.80 5.93
C PHE A 114 -3.93 10.09 5.11
N SER A 115 -3.85 8.75 5.18
CA SER A 115 -2.82 7.98 4.48
C SER A 115 -3.31 7.19 3.27
N VAL A 116 -2.40 6.98 2.32
CA VAL A 116 -2.48 6.02 1.24
C VAL A 116 -1.66 4.79 1.61
N GLY A 117 -2.31 3.64 1.72
CA GLY A 117 -1.66 2.33 1.80
C GLY A 117 -1.31 1.74 0.43
N ILE A 118 -0.03 1.42 0.22
CA ILE A 118 0.46 0.61 -0.91
C ILE A 118 1.03 -0.70 -0.37
N GLU A 119 0.51 -1.81 -0.88
CA GLU A 119 0.93 -3.18 -0.61
C GLU A 119 1.92 -3.63 -1.69
N LEU A 120 3.05 -4.19 -1.27
CA LEU A 120 3.96 -4.92 -2.15
C LEU A 120 3.72 -6.41 -1.95
N GLU A 121 3.47 -7.15 -3.03
CA GLU A 121 3.40 -8.62 -2.95
C GLU A 121 4.76 -9.16 -2.49
N GLY A 122 4.79 -9.79 -1.32
CA GLY A 122 6.04 -10.14 -0.66
C GLY A 122 5.87 -10.44 0.82
N ASP A 123 7.00 -10.54 1.50
CA ASP A 123 7.12 -10.81 2.92
C ASP A 123 8.39 -10.11 3.46
N GLU A 124 8.69 -10.31 4.74
CA GLU A 124 9.80 -9.64 5.42
C GLU A 124 11.20 -10.16 5.06
N VAL A 125 11.33 -11.31 4.40
CA VAL A 125 12.60 -12.01 4.16
C VAL A 125 12.96 -12.13 2.67
N SER A 126 11.97 -12.13 1.79
CA SER A 126 12.10 -12.29 0.35
C SER A 126 12.40 -10.94 -0.30
N PRO A 127 13.53 -10.79 -1.04
CA PRO A 127 13.86 -9.53 -1.69
C PRO A 127 12.77 -9.05 -2.65
N TYR A 128 12.39 -7.77 -2.61
CA TYR A 128 11.46 -7.18 -3.58
C TYR A 128 12.11 -7.04 -4.97
N THR A 129 11.31 -7.18 -6.03
CA THR A 129 11.84 -7.19 -7.40
C THR A 129 12.16 -5.78 -7.91
N ALA A 130 13.05 -5.69 -8.90
CA ALA A 130 13.34 -4.43 -9.59
C ALA A 130 12.09 -3.79 -10.23
N ALA A 131 11.15 -4.63 -10.68
CA ALA A 131 9.88 -4.20 -11.26
C ALA A 131 8.96 -3.58 -10.20
N GLN A 132 8.90 -4.16 -9.00
CA GLN A 132 8.17 -3.60 -7.86
C GLN A 132 8.70 -2.22 -7.47
N TYR A 133 10.02 -2.07 -7.31
CA TYR A 133 10.60 -0.76 -6.99
C TYR A 133 10.34 0.28 -8.09
N ALA A 134 10.39 -0.13 -9.37
CA ALA A 134 10.09 0.78 -10.48
C ALA A 134 8.62 1.23 -10.47
N ALA A 135 7.68 0.29 -10.27
CA ALA A 135 6.26 0.59 -10.16
C ALA A 135 5.95 1.46 -8.93
N LEU A 136 6.55 1.14 -7.79
CA LEU A 136 6.38 1.88 -6.54
C LEU A 136 6.91 3.31 -6.68
N ALA A 137 8.08 3.51 -7.29
CA ALA A 137 8.62 4.85 -7.53
C ALA A 137 7.69 5.66 -8.44
N ARG A 138 7.18 5.07 -9.53
CA ARG A 138 6.23 5.76 -10.43
C ARG A 138 4.91 6.12 -9.73
N ALA A 139 4.33 5.20 -8.95
CA ALA A 139 3.12 5.45 -8.19
C ALA A 139 3.34 6.53 -7.12
N THR A 140 4.48 6.47 -6.42
CA THR A 140 4.84 7.48 -5.41
C THR A 140 5.01 8.87 -6.03
N ARG A 141 5.71 9.00 -7.17
CA ARG A 141 5.81 10.30 -7.87
C ARG A 141 4.45 10.84 -8.27
N ALA A 142 3.56 9.97 -8.74
CA ALA A 142 2.19 10.35 -9.08
C ALA A 142 1.43 10.90 -7.87
N LEU A 143 1.56 10.24 -6.71
CA LEU A 143 0.95 10.69 -5.45
C LEU A 143 1.54 12.03 -4.99
N LEU A 144 2.86 12.18 -5.00
CA LEU A 144 3.53 13.43 -4.62
C LEU A 144 3.13 14.60 -5.54
N ALA A 145 2.90 14.33 -6.83
CA ALA A 145 2.42 15.33 -7.78
C ALA A 145 0.92 15.65 -7.62
N GLY A 146 0.10 14.65 -7.28
CA GLY A 146 -1.36 14.80 -7.17
C GLY A 146 -1.85 15.28 -5.80
N TYR A 147 -1.07 15.09 -4.74
CA TYR A 147 -1.45 15.39 -3.35
C TYR A 147 -0.35 16.22 -2.67
N PRO A 148 -0.42 17.56 -2.72
CA PRO A 148 0.66 18.44 -2.27
C PRO A 148 1.04 18.32 -0.79
N ALA A 149 0.11 17.88 0.06
CA ALA A 149 0.39 17.63 1.48
C ALA A 149 1.21 16.35 1.71
N MET A 150 1.27 15.45 0.73
CA MET A 150 2.14 14.27 0.75
C MET A 150 3.52 14.66 0.27
N THR A 151 4.51 14.55 1.15
CA THR A 151 5.90 14.88 0.85
C THR A 151 6.80 13.67 0.99
N ALA A 152 8.03 13.75 0.47
CA ALA A 152 8.99 12.65 0.59
C ALA A 152 9.31 12.29 2.06
N SER A 153 9.23 13.23 3.00
CA SER A 153 9.41 12.96 4.43
C SER A 153 8.22 12.25 5.07
N ARG A 154 7.03 12.31 4.43
CA ARG A 154 5.80 11.62 4.83
C ARG A 154 5.62 10.29 4.10
N ILE A 155 6.70 9.53 4.00
CA ILE A 155 6.67 8.15 3.51
C ILE A 155 7.24 7.25 4.61
N THR A 156 6.45 6.29 5.07
CA THR A 156 6.77 5.42 6.20
C THR A 156 6.32 3.97 5.93
N SER A 157 6.57 3.06 6.86
CA SER A 157 6.08 1.68 6.81
C SER A 157 5.05 1.38 7.88
N HIS A 158 4.29 0.30 7.66
CA HIS A 158 3.36 -0.24 8.64
C HIS A 158 4.04 -0.57 9.98
N ALA A 159 5.24 -1.16 9.94
CA ALA A 159 6.04 -1.46 11.12
C ALA A 159 6.33 -0.21 11.97
N ARG A 160 6.59 0.93 11.33
CA ARG A 160 6.87 2.20 12.03
C ARG A 160 5.64 2.82 12.66
N VAL A 161 4.46 2.63 12.06
CA VAL A 161 3.21 3.24 12.55
C VAL A 161 2.43 2.34 13.51
N ALA A 162 2.81 1.06 13.59
CA ALA A 162 2.21 0.08 14.49
C ALA A 162 3.29 -0.83 15.12
N PRO A 163 4.26 -0.25 15.86
CA PRO A 163 5.36 -1.00 16.44
C PRO A 163 4.84 -2.12 17.36
N LEU A 164 5.57 -3.22 17.43
CA LEU A 164 5.24 -4.46 18.17
C LEU A 164 4.02 -5.24 17.65
N ARG A 165 3.19 -4.65 16.77
CA ARG A 165 2.05 -5.32 16.13
C ARG A 165 2.34 -5.73 14.70
N LYS A 166 3.17 -4.95 13.99
CA LYS A 166 3.45 -5.11 12.56
C LYS A 166 4.94 -5.02 12.28
N THR A 167 5.38 -5.80 11.30
CA THR A 167 6.77 -5.94 10.85
C THR A 167 6.96 -5.57 9.39
N ASP A 168 5.88 -5.48 8.61
CA ASP A 168 5.88 -5.17 7.18
C ASP A 168 6.30 -3.71 6.88
N PRO A 169 7.03 -3.48 5.76
CA PRO A 169 7.45 -4.42 4.71
C PRO A 169 8.74 -5.21 5.05
N GLY A 170 9.21 -5.15 6.29
CA GLY A 170 10.34 -5.94 6.78
C GLY A 170 11.73 -5.48 6.32
N PRO A 171 12.79 -6.16 6.81
CA PRO A 171 14.17 -5.86 6.45
C PRO A 171 14.50 -6.13 4.97
N ALA A 172 13.72 -6.95 4.26
CA ALA A 172 13.89 -7.16 2.82
C ALA A 172 13.57 -5.92 1.97
N PHE A 173 12.87 -4.92 2.52
CA PHE A 173 12.60 -3.67 1.82
C PHE A 173 13.79 -2.71 1.92
N ASP A 174 14.46 -2.50 0.78
CA ASP A 174 15.58 -1.58 0.63
C ASP A 174 15.10 -0.14 0.44
N TRP A 175 15.05 0.58 1.56
CA TRP A 175 14.72 1.99 1.58
C TRP A 175 15.69 2.85 0.76
N ALA A 176 16.99 2.54 0.78
CA ALA A 176 17.97 3.35 0.06
C ALA A 176 17.76 3.23 -1.44
N PHE A 177 17.55 2.01 -1.93
CA PHE A 177 17.23 1.76 -3.33
C PHE A 177 15.91 2.39 -3.75
N PHE A 178 14.85 2.25 -2.94
CA PHE A 178 13.59 2.94 -3.20
C PHE A 178 13.76 4.46 -3.31
N ARG A 179 14.51 5.09 -2.40
CA ARG A 179 14.75 6.55 -2.43
C ARG A 179 15.57 6.97 -3.64
N GLN A 180 16.58 6.18 -4.03
CA GLN A 180 17.36 6.41 -5.24
C GLN A 180 16.46 6.33 -6.48
N ARG A 181 15.61 5.29 -6.57
CA ARG A 181 14.63 5.16 -7.65
C ARG A 181 13.67 6.33 -7.65
N LEU A 182 13.13 6.75 -6.51
CA LEU A 182 12.20 7.88 -6.41
C LEU A 182 12.80 9.17 -6.97
N ALA A 183 14.08 9.45 -6.65
CA ALA A 183 14.80 10.65 -7.08
C ALA A 183 15.26 10.62 -8.54
N ALA A 184 15.44 9.45 -9.14
CA ALA A 184 15.82 9.34 -10.55
C ALA A 184 14.69 9.82 -11.45
N THR A 185 14.78 11.03 -11.99
CA THR A 185 13.90 11.49 -13.07
C THR A 185 14.05 10.53 -14.25
N ASP A 186 12.94 10.14 -14.90
CA ASP A 186 13.02 9.22 -16.04
C ASP A 186 13.79 9.92 -17.19
N ILE A 187 15.08 9.60 -17.36
CA ILE A 187 15.97 10.23 -18.37
C ILE A 187 15.65 9.75 -19.80
N PHE A 188 14.71 8.83 -19.97
CA PHE A 188 14.31 8.34 -21.29
C PHE A 188 12.79 8.35 -21.40
N SER A 189 12.28 9.37 -22.09
CA SER A 189 10.96 9.40 -22.73
C SER A 189 11.12 8.98 -24.18
#